data_AF-T1BFS6-F1
#
_entry.id   AF-T1BFS6-F1
#
_cell.length_a   1.000
_cell.length_b   1.000
_cell.length_c   1.000
_cell.angle_alpha   90.00
_cell.angle_beta   90.00
_cell.angle_gamma   90.00
#
_symmetry.space_group_name_H-M   'P 1'
#
loop_
_entity.id
_entity.type
_entity.pdbx_description
1 polymer ?
#
loop_
_entity_poly.entity_id
_entity_poly.type
_entity_poly.pdbx_seq_one_letter_code
_entity_poly.pdbx_strand_id
1 'polypeptide(L)'
;MALDYCFRYIGGIPAYVLTDNAKTAAVKHIAGVAVINPKMVSFASAYGFSIQTCVVYDPASKGGVEAAVRVAKEDICPKDTNLVQSYTDVAELEAACAAYTTSINSVVHSTSGK
;
A
#
# COMPACT_ATOMS: atom_id res chain seq x y z
N MET A 1 11.10 0.39 5.21
CA MET A 1 10.19 -0.52 4.47
C MET A 1 8.78 0.06 4.61
N ALA A 2 8.02 0.22 3.51
CA ALA A 2 6.75 0.97 3.54
C ALA A 2 5.76 0.53 4.63
N LEU A 3 5.70 -0.77 4.94
CA LEU A 3 4.83 -1.32 5.99
C LEU A 3 5.14 -0.78 7.40
N ASP A 4 6.42 -0.62 7.77
CA ASP A 4 6.81 -0.04 9.07
C ASP A 4 6.28 1.40 9.21
N TYR A 5 6.39 2.19 8.15
CA TYR A 5 5.83 3.54 8.12
C TYR A 5 4.31 3.52 8.25
N CYS A 6 3.63 2.64 7.51
CA CYS A 6 2.17 2.49 7.60
C CYS A 6 1.71 2.12 9.01
N PHE A 7 2.36 1.17 9.68
CA PHE A 7 1.99 0.75 11.04
C PHE A 7 2.15 1.88 12.07
N ARG A 8 3.23 2.67 11.96
CA ARG A 8 3.41 3.86 12.80
C ARG A 8 2.35 4.92 12.50
N TYR A 9 2.04 5.13 11.23
CA TYR A 9 1.03 6.11 10.82
C TYR A 9 -0.37 5.77 11.35
N ILE A 10 -0.78 4.50 11.28
CA ILE A 10 -2.09 4.07 11.80
C ILE A 10 -2.08 3.83 13.33
N GLY A 11 -0.93 3.97 13.99
CA GLY A 11 -0.78 3.80 15.44
C GLY A 11 -0.86 2.35 15.93
N GLY A 12 -0.62 1.36 15.06
CA GLY A 12 -0.74 -0.04 15.43
C GLY A 12 -0.36 -1.02 14.32
N ILE A 13 -0.31 -2.30 14.68
CA ILE A 13 -0.01 -3.39 13.76
C ILE A 13 -1.30 -4.19 13.54
N PRO A 14 -1.79 -4.31 12.30
CA PRO A 14 -2.99 -5.09 12.02
C PRO A 14 -2.70 -6.59 12.18
N ALA A 15 -3.72 -7.36 12.54
CA ALA A 15 -3.59 -8.82 12.62
C ALA A 15 -3.29 -9.45 11.24
N TYR A 16 -3.78 -8.82 10.16
CA TYR A 16 -3.64 -9.30 8.79
C TYR A 16 -3.12 -8.21 7.86
N VAL A 17 -2.16 -8.56 7.02
CA VAL A 17 -1.66 -7.72 5.92
C VAL A 17 -1.85 -8.47 4.62
N LEU A 18 -2.70 -7.91 3.77
CA LEU A 18 -2.93 -8.42 2.42
C LEU A 18 -2.01 -7.70 1.44
N THR A 19 -1.28 -8.46 0.64
CA THR A 19 -0.38 -7.93 -0.40
C THR A 19 -0.75 -8.49 -1.76
N ASP A 20 -0.51 -7.71 -2.80
CA ASP A 20 -0.50 -8.22 -4.17
C ASP A 20 0.67 -9.23 -4.34
N ASN A 21 0.60 -10.07 -5.38
CA ASN A 21 1.56 -11.12 -5.70
C ASN A 21 2.87 -10.58 -6.32
N ALA A 22 3.31 -9.40 -5.87
CA ALA A 22 4.56 -8.80 -6.30
C ALA A 22 5.73 -9.71 -5.90
N LYS A 23 6.77 -9.77 -6.76
CA LYS A 23 7.97 -10.60 -6.52
C LYS A 23 8.69 -10.31 -5.19
N THR A 24 8.41 -9.16 -4.59
CA THR A 24 8.91 -8.75 -3.27
C THR A 24 8.18 -9.46 -2.11
N ALA A 25 6.89 -9.77 -2.28
CA ALA A 25 6.05 -10.46 -1.30
C ALA A 25 6.02 -11.98 -1.51
N ALA A 26 5.98 -12.45 -2.75
CA ALA A 26 5.96 -13.86 -3.10
C ALA A 26 7.04 -14.20 -4.14
N VAL A 27 7.78 -15.27 -3.90
CA VAL A 27 8.95 -15.65 -4.72
C VAL A 27 8.54 -16.57 -5.88
N LYS A 28 7.54 -17.42 -5.66
CA LYS A 28 7.02 -18.38 -6.64
C LYS A 28 5.64 -18.90 -6.22
N HIS A 29 4.99 -19.64 -7.10
CA HIS A 29 3.79 -20.40 -6.79
C HIS A 29 4.10 -21.90 -6.84
N ILE A 30 3.59 -22.66 -5.88
CA ILE A 30 3.62 -24.13 -5.88
C ILE A 30 2.18 -24.60 -5.74
N ALA A 31 1.70 -25.38 -6.72
CA ALA A 31 0.32 -25.90 -6.74
C ALA A 31 -0.77 -24.82 -6.54
N GLY A 32 -0.57 -23.62 -7.10
CA GLY A 32 -1.51 -22.50 -6.97
C GLY A 32 -1.43 -21.73 -5.65
N VAL A 33 -0.50 -22.08 -4.76
CA VAL A 33 -0.26 -21.40 -3.48
C VAL A 33 0.98 -20.51 -3.61
N ALA A 34 0.85 -19.23 -3.23
CA ALA A 34 1.96 -18.30 -3.21
C ALA A 34 2.97 -18.66 -2.12
N VAL A 35 4.23 -18.82 -2.50
CA VAL A 35 5.35 -18.98 -1.57
C VAL A 35 5.85 -17.60 -1.18
N ILE A 36 5.54 -17.20 0.05
CA ILE A 36 5.94 -15.91 0.61
C ILE A 36 7.47 -15.81 0.70
N ASN A 37 8.01 -14.62 0.40
CA ASN A 37 9.43 -14.34 0.53
C ASN A 37 9.89 -14.51 2.00
N PRO A 38 10.93 -15.32 2.28
CA PRO A 38 11.42 -15.54 3.63
C PRO A 38 11.72 -14.25 4.41
N LYS A 39 12.24 -13.21 3.76
CA LYS A 39 12.48 -11.91 4.41
C LYS A 39 11.18 -11.26 4.90
N MET A 40 10.10 -11.47 4.16
CA MET A 40 8.78 -10.96 4.49
C MET A 40 8.12 -11.75 5.60
N VAL A 41 8.35 -13.07 5.64
CA VAL A 41 7.96 -13.94 6.76
C VAL A 41 8.68 -13.53 8.04
N SER A 42 10.00 -13.31 7.99
CA SER A 42 10.78 -12.83 9.15
C SER A 42 10.26 -11.48 9.65
N PHE A 43 9.94 -10.56 8.75
CA PHE A 43 9.37 -9.27 9.11
C PHE A 43 7.96 -9.42 9.74
N ALA A 44 7.10 -10.25 9.16
CA ALA A 44 5.77 -10.53 9.68
C ALA A 44 5.81 -11.15 11.08
N SER A 45 6.73 -12.09 11.30
CA SER A 45 6.97 -12.70 12.61
C SER A 45 7.46 -11.68 13.64
N ALA A 46 8.39 -10.80 13.26
CA ALA A 46 8.92 -9.78 14.16
C ALA A 46 7.87 -8.74 14.59
N TYR A 47 6.93 -8.39 13.72
CA TYR A 47 5.84 -7.45 14.01
C TYR A 47 4.58 -8.13 14.55
N GLY A 48 4.44 -9.44 14.43
CA GLY A 48 3.29 -10.19 14.93
C GLY A 48 2.04 -10.10 14.05
N PHE A 49 2.18 -10.03 12.72
CA PHE A 49 1.05 -10.05 11.79
C PHE A 49 1.08 -11.25 10.85
N SER A 50 -0.08 -11.63 10.32
CA SER A 50 -0.20 -12.65 9.27
C SER A 50 -0.20 -12.01 7.88
N ILE A 51 0.71 -12.44 7.01
CA ILE A 51 0.75 -11.99 5.61
C ILE A 51 -0.05 -12.93 4.72
N GLN A 52 -0.92 -12.36 3.89
CA GLN A 52 -1.70 -13.08 2.89
C GLN A 52 -1.48 -12.46 1.51
N THR A 53 -1.52 -13.29 0.48
CA THR A 53 -1.50 -12.81 -0.91
C THR A 53 -2.90 -12.87 -1.49
N CYS A 54 -3.30 -11.85 -2.25
CA CYS A 54 -4.55 -11.89 -3.02
C CYS A 54 -4.58 -13.14 -3.91
N VAL A 55 -5.74 -13.80 -3.96
CA VAL A 55 -6.00 -14.86 -4.95
C VAL A 55 -6.13 -14.20 -6.32
N VAL A 56 -5.64 -14.87 -7.36
CA VAL A 56 -5.73 -14.38 -8.74
C VAL A 56 -7.22 -14.20 -9.10
N TYR A 57 -7.60 -12.99 -9.52
CA TYR A 57 -8.98 -12.55 -9.75
C TYR A 57 -9.88 -12.40 -8.51
N ASP A 58 -9.38 -11.80 -7.43
CA ASP A 58 -10.24 -11.22 -6.38
C ASP A 58 -10.42 -9.69 -6.56
N PRO A 59 -11.37 -9.23 -7.40
CA PRO A 59 -11.59 -7.82 -7.67
C PRO A 59 -12.09 -7.03 -6.45
N ALA A 60 -12.69 -7.68 -5.45
CA ALA A 60 -13.22 -7.00 -4.27
C ALA A 60 -12.09 -6.46 -3.39
N SER A 61 -11.07 -7.27 -3.10
CA SER A 61 -9.92 -6.87 -2.30
C SER A 61 -8.97 -5.93 -3.06
N LYS A 62 -8.92 -6.05 -4.39
CA LYS A 62 -8.02 -5.26 -5.23
C LYS A 62 -8.59 -3.87 -5.58
N GLY A 63 -9.91 -3.74 -5.72
CA GLY A 63 -10.58 -2.52 -6.19
C GLY A 63 -10.38 -1.31 -5.28
N GLY A 64 -10.37 -1.49 -3.95
CA GLY A 64 -10.13 -0.40 -3.00
C GLY A 64 -8.71 0.17 -3.08
N VAL A 65 -7.72 -0.72 -3.18
CA VAL A 65 -6.31 -0.32 -3.32
C VAL A 65 -6.07 0.33 -4.69
N GLU A 66 -6.64 -0.22 -5.77
CA GLU A 66 -6.50 0.34 -7.11
C GLU A 66 -7.14 1.72 -7.24
N ALA A 67 -8.28 1.97 -6.58
CA ALA A 67 -8.90 3.30 -6.52
C ALA A 67 -8.00 4.32 -5.81
N ALA A 68 -7.46 3.98 -4.64
CA ALA A 68 -6.55 4.85 -3.89
C ALA A 68 -5.26 5.15 -4.69
N VAL A 69 -4.69 4.13 -5.35
CA VAL A 69 -3.50 4.29 -6.20
C VAL A 69 -3.79 5.16 -7.43
N ARG A 70 -4.98 5.05 -8.03
CA ARG A 70 -5.38 5.91 -9.15
C ARG A 70 -5.44 7.37 -8.73
N VAL A 71 -6.11 7.64 -7.61
CA VAL A 71 -6.29 9.00 -7.07
C VAL A 71 -4.91 9.63 -6.78
N ALA A 72 -4.01 8.89 -6.14
CA ALA A 72 -2.63 9.37 -5.90
C ALA A 72 -1.85 9.65 -7.20
N LYS A 73 -2.04 8.85 -8.25
CA LYS A 73 -1.36 9.03 -9.55
C LYS A 73 -1.94 10.18 -10.38
N GLU A 74 -3.15 10.61 -10.12
CA GLU A 74 -3.78 11.74 -10.80
C GLU A 74 -3.40 13.08 -10.17
N ASP A 75 -2.85 13.08 -8.95
CA ASP A 75 -2.49 14.29 -8.21
C ASP A 75 -0.99 14.35 -7.87
N ILE A 76 -0.56 13.69 -6.79
CA ILE A 76 0.79 13.85 -6.24
C ILE A 76 1.90 13.11 -7.00
N CYS A 77 1.55 12.11 -7.82
CA CYS A 77 2.54 11.38 -8.62
C CYS A 77 2.06 11.16 -10.06
N PRO A 78 2.00 12.23 -10.88
CA PRO A 78 1.60 12.13 -12.28
C PRO A 78 2.50 11.16 -13.05
N LYS A 79 1.89 10.26 -13.81
CA LYS A 79 2.59 9.16 -14.50
C LYS A 79 3.62 9.63 -15.54
N ASP A 80 3.46 10.86 -16.04
CA ASP A 80 4.22 11.39 -17.17
C ASP A 80 5.30 12.39 -16.76
N THR A 81 5.58 12.58 -15.46
CA THR A 81 6.43 13.68 -14.99
C THR A 81 7.58 13.23 -14.11
N ASN A 82 8.79 13.71 -14.41
CA ASN A 82 9.90 13.67 -13.48
C ASN A 82 9.66 14.68 -12.36
N LEU A 83 9.43 14.18 -11.13
CA LEU A 83 9.08 14.99 -9.97
C LEU A 83 10.20 15.95 -9.52
N VAL A 84 11.42 15.79 -10.03
CA VAL A 84 12.59 16.63 -9.68
C VAL A 84 12.39 18.12 -10.03
N GLN A 85 11.52 18.44 -11.00
CA GLN A 85 11.21 19.83 -11.33
C GLN A 85 10.12 20.44 -10.45
N SER A 86 9.35 19.59 -9.75
CA SER A 86 8.20 19.99 -8.93
C SER A 86 8.53 20.06 -7.44
N TYR A 87 9.64 19.44 -7.01
CA TYR A 87 10.07 19.41 -5.62
C TYR A 87 11.58 19.65 -5.54
N THR A 88 11.97 20.52 -4.62
CA THR A 88 13.36 20.92 -4.39
C THR A 88 14.12 19.80 -3.67
N ASP A 89 13.44 19.08 -2.78
CA ASP A 89 13.98 17.96 -2.02
C ASP A 89 12.91 16.91 -1.66
N VAL A 90 13.35 15.82 -1.04
CA VAL A 90 12.48 14.72 -0.61
C VAL A 90 11.56 15.13 0.54
N ALA A 91 11.96 16.08 1.39
CA ALA A 91 11.14 16.53 2.52
C ALA A 91 9.92 17.34 2.03
N GLU A 92 10.08 18.14 0.98
CA GLU A 92 8.99 18.84 0.31
C GLU A 92 7.98 17.85 -0.30
N LEU A 93 8.48 16.77 -0.90
CA LEU A 93 7.63 15.68 -1.41
C LEU A 93 6.91 14.93 -0.26
N GLU A 94 7.59 14.65 0.85
CA GLU A 94 6.98 14.02 2.03
C GLU A 94 5.87 14.90 2.64
N ALA A 95 6.10 16.22 2.73
CA ALA A 95 5.12 17.18 3.20
C ALA A 95 3.88 17.23 2.29
N ALA A 96 4.10 17.24 0.96
CA ALA A 96 3.01 17.14 0.00
C ALA A 96 2.21 15.83 0.17
N CYS A 97 2.89 14.69 0.40
CA CYS A 97 2.24 13.40 0.63
C CYS A 97 1.37 13.41 1.90
N ALA A 98 1.86 14.03 2.97
CA ALA A 98 1.11 14.17 4.21
C ALA A 98 -0.12 15.06 4.04
N ALA A 99 0.02 16.21 3.35
CA ALA A 99 -1.09 17.11 3.07
C ALA A 99 -2.17 16.44 2.21
N TYR A 100 -1.75 15.72 1.17
CA TYR A 100 -2.65 14.97 0.29
C TYR A 100 -3.38 13.84 1.02
N THR A 101 -2.68 13.07 1.85
CA THR A 101 -3.29 12.01 2.66
C THR A 101 -4.37 12.59 3.59
N THR A 102 -4.10 13.76 4.18
CA THR A 102 -5.07 14.46 5.03
C THR A 102 -6.30 14.91 4.24
N SER A 103 -6.09 15.50 3.05
CA SER A 103 -7.21 15.98 2.22
C SER A 103 -8.12 14.83 1.78
N ILE A 104 -7.56 13.74 1.27
CA ILE A 104 -8.33 12.57 0.81
C ILE A 104 -9.07 11.87 1.95
N ASN A 105 -8.43 11.67 3.10
CA ASN A 105 -9.07 11.02 4.25
C ASN A 105 -10.16 11.90 4.91
N SER A 106 -10.14 13.21 4.69
CA SER A 106 -11.19 14.13 5.17
C SER A 106 -12.46 14.09 4.33
N VAL A 107 -12.41 13.52 3.11
CA VAL A 107 -13.56 13.41 2.22
C VAL A 107 -14.41 12.21 2.64
N VAL A 108 -15.63 12.48 3.12
CA VAL A 108 -16.63 11.43 3.40
C VAL A 108 -16.94 10.68 2.10
N HIS A 109 -16.57 9.40 2.04
CA HIS A 109 -16.83 8.57 0.87
C HIS A 109 -18.31 8.21 0.76
N SER A 110 -18.98 8.68 -0.31
CA SER A 110 -20.38 8.36 -0.60
C SER A 110 -20.53 6.98 -1.26
N THR A 111 -20.04 5.91 -0.63
CA THR A 111 -20.32 4.52 -1.06
C THR A 111 -19.98 3.48 0.01
N SER A 112 -20.20 3.81 1.28
CA SER A 112 -20.41 2.81 2.33
C SER A 112 -21.70 3.18 3.02
N GLY A 113 -22.81 2.66 2.46
CA GLY A 113 -24.13 2.81 3.03
C GLY A 113 -24.17 2.30 4.47
N LYS A 114 -24.78 3.10 5.34
CA LYS A 114 -25.72 2.52 6.29
C LYS A 114 -27.00 2.17 5.55
#